data_AF-A0A349W3I8-F1
#
_entry.id   AF-A0A349W3I8-F1
#
_cell.length_a   1.000
_cell.length_b   1.000
_cell.length_c   1.000
_cell.angle_alpha   90.00
_cell.angle_beta   90.00
_cell.angle_gamma   90.00
#
_symmetry.space_group_name_H-M   'P 1'
#
loop_
_entity.id
_entity.type
_entity.pdbx_description
1 polymer ?
#
loop_
_entity_poly.entity_id
_entity_poly.type
_entity_poly.pdbx_seq_one_letter_code
_entity_poly.pdbx_strand_id
1 'polypeptide(L)'
;MAGYNDENDRIHVPRFEEAAGFYTSPKRSSMMSKIRSRNSKPELILRKALWSKNIRFHLHNKSLPGTPDIVIKKYKLVIFVDGEFWHGFDWKNKRETIKSNRLFWIPKIERNMQKDMRVNKALRDMDYVVFSRSLTK
;
A
#
# COMPACT_ATOMS: atom_id res chain seq x y z
N MET A 1 2.99 -26.17 -2.58
CA MET A 1 2.42 -25.95 -1.24
C MET A 1 3.55 -25.51 -0.32
N ALA A 2 3.79 -24.21 -0.15
CA ALA A 2 4.81 -23.69 0.76
C ALA A 2 4.15 -22.61 1.62
N GLY A 3 3.63 -23.03 2.77
CA GLY A 3 3.22 -22.12 3.83
C GLY A 3 4.47 -21.49 4.42
N TYR A 4 4.78 -20.26 4.00
CA TYR A 4 5.84 -19.46 4.59
C TYR A 4 5.31 -18.84 5.89
N ASN A 5 5.53 -19.54 7.01
CA ASN A 5 5.30 -19.03 8.36
C ASN A 5 6.39 -18.00 8.71
N ASP A 6 6.14 -16.75 8.36
CA ASP A 6 6.92 -15.57 8.78
C ASP A 6 6.15 -14.85 9.91
N GLU A 7 5.92 -15.56 11.01
CA GLU A 7 5.21 -15.02 12.18
C GLU A 7 6.16 -14.30 13.17
N ASN A 8 7.47 -14.51 13.06
CA ASN A 8 8.46 -14.03 14.04
C ASN A 8 8.96 -12.61 13.82
N ASP A 9 8.77 -12.01 12.64
CA ASP A 9 9.26 -10.65 12.32
C ASP A 9 8.12 -9.64 12.09
N ARG A 10 6.93 -9.97 12.60
CA ARG A 10 5.70 -9.23 12.35
C ARG A 10 5.64 -8.04 13.30
N ILE A 11 5.88 -6.84 12.76
CA ILE A 11 5.76 -5.61 13.54
C ILE A 11 4.37 -5.53 14.19
N HIS A 12 4.36 -5.56 15.53
CA HIS A 12 3.15 -5.38 16.31
C HIS A 12 2.74 -3.92 16.25
N VAL A 13 1.56 -3.66 15.71
CA VAL A 13 1.00 -2.32 15.63
C VAL A 13 -0.05 -2.23 16.72
N PRO A 14 0.07 -1.32 17.69
CA PRO A 14 -0.91 -1.16 18.73
C PRO A 14 -2.26 -0.79 18.12
N ARG A 15 -3.36 -1.12 18.79
CA ARG A 15 -4.68 -0.68 18.34
C ARG A 15 -4.83 0.82 18.57
N PHE A 16 -5.49 1.51 17.66
CA PHE A 16 -5.78 2.93 17.79
C PHE A 16 -6.95 3.12 18.77
N GLU A 17 -6.65 3.14 20.07
CA GLU A 17 -7.62 3.34 21.15
C GLU A 17 -7.23 4.55 22.01
N GLU A 18 -8.21 5.29 22.53
CA GLU A 18 -7.97 6.40 23.45
C GLU A 18 -7.29 5.94 24.74
N ALA A 19 -7.60 4.72 25.20
CA ALA A 19 -6.95 4.07 26.34
C ALA A 19 -5.44 3.84 26.13
N ALA A 20 -4.98 3.75 24.88
CA ALA A 20 -3.57 3.65 24.52
C ALA A 20 -2.91 5.04 24.32
N GLY A 21 -3.61 6.13 24.65
CA GLY A 21 -3.12 7.51 24.54
C GLY A 21 -3.20 8.09 23.12
N PHE A 22 -3.90 7.43 22.19
CA PHE A 22 -4.06 7.92 20.82
C PHE A 22 -5.35 8.71 20.68
N TYR A 23 -5.22 10.02 20.47
CA TYR A 23 -6.37 10.92 20.29
C TYR A 23 -6.50 11.36 18.82
N THR A 24 -7.75 11.49 18.35
CA THR A 24 -8.07 12.11 17.07
C THR A 24 -9.32 12.99 17.21
N SER A 25 -9.30 14.16 16.59
CA SER A 25 -10.48 15.02 16.52
C SER A 25 -11.62 14.31 15.77
N PRO A 26 -12.90 14.47 16.17
CA PRO A 26 -14.05 13.98 15.41
C PRO A 26 -14.05 14.41 13.94
N LYS A 27 -13.58 15.64 13.66
CA LYS A 27 -13.43 16.16 12.30
C LYS A 27 -12.41 15.35 11.48
N ARG A 28 -11.28 15.00 12.10
CA ARG A 28 -10.23 14.19 11.47
C ARG A 28 -10.70 12.74 11.29
N SER A 29 -11.42 12.18 12.26
CA SER A 29 -12.03 10.85 12.15
C SER A 29 -13.01 10.77 10.97
N SER A 30 -13.90 11.77 10.83
CA SER A 30 -14.82 11.88 9.70
C SER A 30 -14.13 12.06 8.34
N MET A 31 -13.00 12.78 8.29
CA MET A 31 -12.20 12.86 7.07
C MET A 31 -11.55 11.52 6.72
N MET A 32 -10.99 10.82 7.72
CA MET A 32 -10.35 9.52 7.53
C MET A 32 -11.34 8.44 7.07
N SER A 33 -12.58 8.43 7.58
CA SER A 33 -13.61 7.47 7.17
C SER A 33 -14.04 7.63 5.71
N LYS A 34 -13.84 8.82 5.12
CA LYS A 34 -14.12 9.10 3.69
C LYS A 34 -12.99 8.63 2.77
N ILE A 35 -11.81 8.31 3.30
CA ILE A 35 -10.68 7.79 2.50
C ILE A 35 -11.00 6.34 2.15
N ARG A 36 -11.46 6.13 0.91
CA ARG A 36 -11.75 4.80 0.38
C ARG A 36 -10.46 4.10 -0.04
N SER A 37 -10.38 2.80 0.22
CA SER A 37 -9.26 1.95 -0.18
C SER A 37 -9.27 1.52 -1.65
N ARG A 38 -10.34 1.82 -2.40
CA ARG A 38 -10.51 1.41 -3.81
C ARG A 38 -11.18 2.52 -4.62
N ASN A 39 -10.97 2.49 -5.94
CA ASN A 39 -11.48 3.46 -6.91
C ASN A 39 -11.03 4.89 -6.56
N SER A 40 -9.76 5.03 -6.20
CA SER A 40 -9.18 6.36 -5.99
C SER A 40 -9.23 7.15 -7.32
N LYS A 41 -9.29 8.48 -7.24
CA LYS A 41 -9.23 9.34 -8.44
C LYS A 41 -8.06 8.98 -9.37
N PRO A 42 -6.80 8.79 -8.90
CA PRO A 42 -5.70 8.41 -9.79
C PRO A 42 -5.88 7.02 -10.41
N GLU A 43 -6.47 6.07 -9.69
CA GLU A 43 -6.79 4.74 -10.24
C GLU A 43 -7.77 4.85 -11.41
N LEU A 44 -8.84 5.64 -11.24
CA LEU A 44 -9.84 5.86 -12.29
C LEU A 44 -9.24 6.56 -13.53
N ILE A 45 -8.36 7.53 -13.34
CA ILE A 45 -7.67 8.22 -14.44
C ILE A 45 -6.77 7.24 -15.20
N LEU A 46 -5.99 6.43 -14.49
CA LEU A 46 -5.11 5.43 -15.11
C LEU A 46 -5.91 4.38 -15.89
N ARG A 47 -7.03 3.91 -15.33
CA ARG A 47 -7.94 2.98 -16.02
C ARG A 47 -8.47 3.56 -17.33
N LYS A 48 -8.89 4.83 -17.31
CA LYS A 48 -9.36 5.52 -18.53
C LYS A 48 -8.25 5.64 -19.57
N ALA A 49 -7.02 5.98 -19.16
CA ALA A 49 -5.87 6.10 -20.04
C ALA A 49 -5.42 4.75 -20.65
N LEU A 50 -5.51 3.65 -19.88
CA LEU A 50 -5.22 2.31 -20.40
C LEU A 50 -6.28 1.86 -21.40
N TRP A 51 -7.55 2.15 -21.11
CA TRP A 51 -8.65 1.80 -21.99
C TRP A 51 -8.60 2.59 -23.30
N SER A 52 -8.28 3.88 -23.28
CA SER A 52 -8.11 4.68 -24.50
C SER A 52 -6.96 4.20 -25.38
N LYS A 53 -5.96 3.52 -24.81
CA LYS A 53 -4.86 2.87 -25.54
C LYS A 53 -5.15 1.42 -25.95
N ASN A 54 -6.38 0.95 -25.78
CA ASN A 54 -6.82 -0.43 -26.07
C ASN A 54 -6.00 -1.50 -25.32
N ILE A 55 -5.51 -1.17 -24.13
CA ILE A 55 -4.75 -2.10 -23.28
C ILE A 55 -5.73 -2.83 -22.38
N ARG A 56 -5.74 -4.17 -22.47
CA ARG A 56 -6.52 -5.03 -21.56
C ARG A 56 -5.80 -5.17 -20.23
N PHE A 57 -6.53 -4.95 -19.14
CA PHE A 57 -6.04 -5.09 -17.78
C PHE A 57 -7.07 -5.78 -16.88
N HIS A 58 -6.59 -6.41 -15.81
CA HIS A 58 -7.42 -6.95 -14.73
C HIS A 58 -7.33 -6.02 -13.52
N LEU A 59 -8.45 -5.85 -12.82
CA LEU A 59 -8.53 -5.05 -11.61
C LEU A 59 -8.51 -5.92 -10.36
N HIS A 60 -7.84 -5.44 -9.30
CA HIS A 60 -7.85 -6.03 -7.96
C HIS A 60 -7.65 -7.56 -7.96
N ASN A 61 -6.62 -8.02 -8.65
CA ASN A 61 -6.40 -9.46 -8.83
C ASN A 61 -5.94 -10.09 -7.50
N LYS A 62 -6.87 -10.76 -6.80
CA LYS A 62 -6.62 -11.45 -5.53
C LYS A 62 -5.72 -12.68 -5.66
N SER A 63 -5.52 -13.21 -6.87
CA SER A 63 -4.62 -14.33 -7.12
C SER A 63 -3.16 -13.94 -7.03
N LEU A 64 -2.84 -12.63 -7.08
CA LEU A 64 -1.47 -12.14 -6.96
C LEU A 64 -1.18 -11.63 -5.54
N PRO A 65 0.07 -11.81 -5.05
CA PRO A 65 0.52 -11.24 -3.79
C PRO A 65 0.24 -9.74 -3.73
N GLY A 66 -0.28 -9.26 -2.60
CA GLY A 66 -0.55 -7.83 -2.38
C GLY A 66 -1.83 -7.29 -3.01
N THR A 67 -2.56 -8.07 -3.82
CA THR A 67 -3.79 -7.64 -4.51
C THR A 67 -3.59 -6.32 -5.28
N PRO A 68 -2.74 -6.33 -6.33
CA PRO A 68 -2.48 -5.15 -7.14
C PRO A 68 -3.75 -4.56 -7.75
N ASP A 69 -3.79 -3.23 -7.86
CA ASP A 69 -4.94 -2.51 -8.42
C ASP A 69 -5.14 -2.83 -9.88
N ILE A 70 -4.07 -2.82 -10.66
CA ILE A 70 -4.10 -3.06 -12.10
C ILE A 70 -3.04 -4.10 -12.46
N VAL A 71 -3.43 -5.10 -13.26
CA VAL A 71 -2.56 -6.16 -13.76
C VAL A 71 -2.69 -6.27 -15.27
N ILE A 72 -1.58 -6.13 -15.98
CA ILE A 72 -1.48 -6.31 -17.42
C ILE A 72 -0.72 -7.60 -17.68
N LYS A 73 -1.46 -8.71 -17.81
CA LYS A 73 -0.89 -10.06 -17.99
C LYS A 73 0.03 -10.15 -19.21
N LYS A 74 -0.30 -9.46 -20.30
CA LYS A 74 0.48 -9.47 -21.56
C LYS A 74 1.93 -9.05 -21.34
N TYR A 75 2.17 -8.07 -20.48
CA TYR A 75 3.51 -7.53 -20.21
C TYR A 75 4.05 -7.96 -18.85
N LYS A 76 3.37 -8.88 -18.16
CA LYS A 76 3.60 -9.22 -16.76
C LYS A 76 3.80 -7.96 -15.89
N LEU A 77 3.00 -6.92 -16.13
CA LEU A 77 3.09 -5.66 -15.40
C LEU A 77 2.03 -5.61 -14.30
N VAL A 78 2.44 -5.28 -13.08
CA VAL A 78 1.52 -5.00 -11.96
C VAL A 78 1.71 -3.56 -11.52
N ILE A 79 0.61 -2.87 -11.29
CA ILE A 79 0.60 -1.46 -10.91
C ILE A 79 -0.13 -1.31 -9.58
N PHE A 80 0.55 -0.70 -8.61
CA PHE A 80 -0.01 -0.30 -7.32
C PHE A 80 -0.26 1.20 -7.33
N VAL A 81 -1.54 1.60 -7.17
CA VAL A 81 -1.98 2.99 -7.17
C VAL A 81 -2.30 3.41 -5.75
N ASP A 82 -1.31 3.28 -4.87
CA ASP A 82 -1.42 3.63 -3.47
C ASP A 82 -0.84 5.02 -3.15
N GLY A 83 -1.31 5.60 -2.05
CA GLY A 83 -0.80 6.86 -1.54
C GLY A 83 0.60 6.74 -0.95
N GLU A 84 1.51 7.60 -1.40
CA GLU A 84 2.91 7.71 -1.00
C GLU A 84 3.14 7.80 0.53
N PHE A 85 2.16 8.32 1.27
CA PHE A 85 2.22 8.47 2.73
C PHE A 85 2.30 7.13 3.48
N TRP A 86 1.64 6.08 2.98
CA TRP A 86 1.49 4.81 3.70
C TRP A 86 2.64 3.82 3.48
N HIS A 87 3.46 4.08 2.47
CA HIS A 87 4.50 3.17 1.95
C HIS A 87 5.91 3.62 2.30
N GLY A 88 6.05 4.59 3.20
CA GLY A 88 7.35 5.01 3.72
C GLY A 88 8.25 5.69 2.68
N PHE A 89 7.69 6.32 1.64
CA PHE A 89 8.48 7.15 0.74
C PHE A 89 9.16 8.27 1.54
N ASP A 90 10.49 8.33 1.44
CA ASP A 90 11.35 9.19 2.25
C ASP A 90 11.14 9.00 3.77
N TRP A 91 11.09 7.73 4.20
CA TRP A 91 10.79 7.37 5.60
C TRP A 91 11.73 8.03 6.60
N LYS A 92 13.01 8.23 6.26
CA LYS A 92 14.00 8.87 7.15
C LYS A 92 13.53 10.28 7.56
N ASN A 93 13.09 11.10 6.61
CA ASN A 93 12.58 12.45 6.88
C ASN A 93 11.12 12.43 7.39
N LYS A 94 10.28 11.52 6.89
CA LYS A 94 8.87 11.44 7.32
C LYS A 94 8.71 10.97 8.77
N ARG A 95 9.58 10.08 9.25
CA ARG A 95 9.56 9.60 10.64
C ARG A 95 9.73 10.73 11.66
N GLU A 96 10.51 11.74 11.31
CA GLU A 96 10.78 12.90 12.16
C GLU A 96 9.67 13.95 12.10
N THR A 97 8.98 14.07 10.96
CA THR A 97 7.89 15.04 10.77
C THR A 97 6.55 14.60 11.36
N ILE A 98 6.36 13.32 11.69
CA ILE A 98 5.14 12.86 12.38
C ILE A 98 5.16 13.37 13.82
N LYS A 99 4.35 14.39 14.10
CA LYS A 99 4.24 15.00 15.44
C LYS A 99 3.20 14.33 16.36
N SER A 100 2.17 13.69 15.81
CA SER A 100 1.06 13.11 16.58
C SER A 100 0.99 11.59 16.42
N ASN A 101 0.64 10.87 17.49
CA ASN A 101 0.42 9.41 17.51
C ASN A 101 1.60 8.60 16.92
N ARG A 102 2.84 9.05 17.17
CA ARG A 102 4.08 8.44 16.62
C ARG A 102 4.19 6.95 16.94
N LEU A 103 3.89 6.57 18.18
CA LEU A 103 3.94 5.19 18.66
C LEU A 103 2.95 4.26 17.93
N PHE A 104 1.91 4.81 17.29
CA PHE A 104 1.01 4.05 16.41
C PHE A 104 1.48 4.10 14.95
N TRP A 105 1.77 5.30 14.44
CA TRP A 105 2.06 5.48 13.01
C TRP A 105 3.38 4.87 12.57
N ILE A 106 4.43 4.93 13.40
CA ILE A 106 5.74 4.35 13.10
C ILE A 106 5.64 2.85 12.83
N PRO A 107 5.18 2.01 13.80
CA PRO A 107 5.08 0.58 13.55
C PRO A 107 4.05 0.26 12.45
N LYS A 108 2.99 1.06 12.29
CA LYS A 108 2.01 0.88 11.21
C LYS A 108 2.65 1.02 9.83
N ILE A 109 3.45 2.06 9.62
CA ILE A 109 4.11 2.33 8.35
C ILE A 109 5.22 1.31 8.10
N GLU A 110 6.03 1.00 9.10
CA GLU A 110 7.09 -0.02 8.98
C GLU A 110 6.51 -1.41 8.64
N ARG A 111 5.36 -1.78 9.23
CA ARG A 111 4.64 -3.00 8.86
C ARG A 111 4.15 -2.99 7.41
N ASN A 112 3.67 -1.85 6.93
CA ASN A 112 3.28 -1.70 5.53
C ASN A 112 4.50 -1.86 4.61
N MET A 113 5.63 -1.21 4.93
CA MET A 113 6.88 -1.35 4.18
C MET A 113 7.37 -2.81 4.14
N GLN A 114 7.38 -3.51 5.28
CA GLN A 114 7.72 -4.94 5.31
C GLN A 114 6.79 -5.77 4.41
N LYS A 115 5.48 -5.50 4.44
CA LYS A 115 4.52 -6.18 3.59
C LYS A 115 4.79 -5.90 2.12
N ASP A 116 5.09 -4.66 1.75
CA ASP A 116 5.38 -4.27 0.37
C ASP A 116 6.67 -4.91 -0.14
N MET A 117 7.71 -5.00 0.69
CA MET A 117 8.95 -5.72 0.35
C MET A 117 8.66 -7.20 0.06
N ARG A 118 7.87 -7.87 0.91
CA ARG A 118 7.46 -9.27 0.70
C ARG A 118 6.66 -9.44 -0.59
N VAL A 119 5.70 -8.54 -0.83
CA VAL A 119 4.85 -8.55 -2.03
C VAL A 119 5.69 -8.33 -3.29
N ASN A 120 6.57 -7.33 -3.29
CA ASN A 120 7.44 -7.01 -4.42
C ASN A 120 8.39 -8.17 -4.73
N LYS A 121 8.95 -8.82 -3.69
CA LYS A 121 9.78 -10.02 -3.87
C LYS A 121 8.98 -11.14 -4.52
N ALA A 122 7.83 -11.50 -3.95
CA ALA A 122 6.99 -12.57 -4.50
C ALA A 122 6.53 -12.30 -5.94
N LEU A 123 6.25 -11.05 -6.30
CA LEU A 123 5.88 -10.67 -7.67
C LEU A 123 7.08 -10.76 -8.62
N ARG A 124 8.27 -10.34 -8.19
CA ARG A 124 9.50 -10.48 -8.99
C ARG A 124 9.86 -11.95 -9.20
N ASP A 125 9.69 -12.80 -8.19
CA ASP A 125 9.91 -14.24 -8.29
C ASP A 125 8.94 -14.90 -9.29
N MET A 126 7.77 -14.29 -9.52
CA MET A 126 6.79 -14.69 -10.54
C MET A 126 7.03 -14.01 -11.90
N ASP A 127 8.18 -13.34 -12.09
CA ASP A 127 8.57 -12.62 -13.31
C ASP A 127 7.63 -11.43 -13.65
N TYR A 128 7.03 -10.81 -12.63
CA TYR A 128 6.25 -9.59 -12.80
C TYR A 128 7.09 -8.34 -12.57
N VAL A 129 6.94 -7.37 -13.48
CA VAL A 129 7.46 -6.01 -13.30
C VAL A 129 6.49 -5.23 -12.42
N VAL A 130 6.99 -4.69 -11.32
CA VAL A 130 6.19 -3.90 -10.37
C VAL A 130 6.36 -2.42 -10.64
N PHE A 131 5.26 -1.72 -10.88
CA PHE A 131 5.21 -0.27 -10.98
C PHE A 131 4.46 0.32 -9.78
N SER A 132 5.14 1.13 -8.99
CA SER A 132 4.52 1.92 -7.93
C SER A 132 5.16 3.31 -7.93
N ARG A 133 4.39 4.34 -7.60
CA ARG A 133 4.88 5.74 -7.63
C ARG A 133 6.06 5.98 -6.67
N SER A 134 6.23 5.13 -5.66
CA SER A 134 7.37 5.19 -4.75
C SER A 134 8.70 4.75 -5.38
N LEU A 135 8.67 4.12 -6.56
CA LEU A 135 9.86 3.60 -7.25
C LEU A 135 10.46 4.57 -8.27
N THR A 136 9.86 5.75 -8.47
CA THR A 136 10.44 6.78 -9.33
C THR A 136 11.39 7.64 -8.51
N LYS A 137 12.66 7.21 -8.44
CA LYS A 137 13.79 8.13 -8.28
C LYS A 137 14.32 8.49 -9.65
#